data_AF-A0A9X3ESM9-F1
#
_entry.id   AF-A0A9X3ESM9-F1
#
_cell.length_a   1.000
_cell.length_b   1.000
_cell.length_c   1.000
_cell.angle_alpha   90.00
_cell.angle_beta   90.00
_cell.angle_gamma   90.00
#
_symmetry.space_group_name_H-M   'P 1'
#
loop_
_entity.id
_entity.type
_entity.pdbx_description
1 polymer ?
#
loop_
_entity_poly.entity_id
_entity_poly.type
_entity_poly.pdbx_seq_one_letter_code
_entity_poly.pdbx_strand_id
1 'polypeptide(L)'
;MCGDGVEDPGESCDDGNADDDDACLAGCVPATCGDGELWAGNEQCDDGALNGAYGYCSDDCSGPGPRCGDMIRNGAEECDDGNLFDDDDCSNECLAPRIVFATATTFTGALGGLDGADAKCAEAAQFIDLPPDVQWAAWLSDARSDPATGGRFDTLYSGYYKLTTGAVVAHGWGELTTLPLTTGIGVDEAGNMLDIPAPVWSNTFRNGTRIGADHCDSWTSSIDGTLGRLGVAGPTNMTWSDAPANNPAACSQLFHLYCFQQTAPL
;
A
#
# COMPACT_ATOMS: atom_id res chain seq x y z
N MET A 1 19.18 27.31 -45.59
CA MET A 1 17.94 26.50 -45.59
C MET A 1 18.27 25.46 -44.58
N CYS A 2 17.47 25.28 -43.54
CA CYS A 2 17.95 24.45 -42.45
C CYS A 2 18.34 23.02 -42.87
N GLY A 3 19.54 22.62 -42.48
CA GLY A 3 20.16 21.32 -42.74
C GLY A 3 20.98 21.26 -44.02
N ASP A 4 21.42 22.39 -44.59
CA ASP A 4 22.24 22.43 -45.81
C ASP A 4 23.75 22.61 -45.57
N GLY A 5 24.15 22.74 -44.30
CA GLY A 5 25.52 22.89 -43.82
C GLY A 5 26.00 24.34 -43.85
N VAL A 6 25.11 25.32 -44.04
CA VAL A 6 25.42 26.74 -44.10
C VAL A 6 24.44 27.54 -43.25
N GLU A 7 24.95 28.19 -42.20
CA GLU A 7 24.16 29.10 -41.37
C GLU A 7 23.62 30.30 -42.19
N ASP A 8 22.33 30.27 -42.52
CA ASP A 8 21.61 31.32 -43.22
C ASP A 8 21.03 32.39 -42.25
N PRO A 9 20.67 33.60 -42.75
CA PRO A 9 20.05 34.62 -41.90
C PRO A 9 18.76 34.15 -41.22
N GLY A 10 18.81 34.01 -39.90
CA GLY A 10 17.69 33.56 -39.06
C GLY A 10 17.91 32.19 -38.40
N GLU A 11 18.90 31.44 -38.87
CA GLU A 11 19.38 30.20 -38.26
C GLU A 11 20.38 30.54 -37.14
N SER A 12 20.38 29.76 -36.05
CA SER A 12 21.34 29.93 -34.93
C SER A 12 22.45 28.87 -34.95
N CYS A 13 22.28 27.84 -35.77
CA CYS A 13 23.23 26.81 -36.14
C CYS A 13 22.75 26.17 -37.46
N ASP A 14 23.63 25.48 -38.19
CA ASP A 14 23.28 24.53 -39.26
C ASP A 14 24.44 23.53 -39.39
N ASP A 15 24.17 22.26 -39.19
CA ASP A 15 25.18 21.20 -39.16
C ASP A 15 25.13 20.28 -40.40
N GLY A 16 24.25 20.59 -41.35
CA GLY A 16 24.11 19.87 -42.61
C GLY A 16 23.29 18.59 -42.55
N ASN A 17 22.47 18.40 -41.52
CA ASN A 17 21.53 17.29 -41.44
C ASN A 17 20.16 17.73 -40.87
N ALA A 18 19.28 16.77 -40.55
CA ALA A 18 17.97 17.02 -39.92
C ALA A 18 17.76 16.04 -38.75
N ASP A 19 18.84 15.68 -38.09
CA ASP A 19 18.94 14.82 -36.92
C ASP A 19 18.82 15.71 -35.68
N ASP A 20 17.84 15.42 -34.83
CA ASP A 20 17.62 16.18 -33.61
C ASP A 20 18.50 15.67 -32.45
N ASP A 21 19.23 14.57 -32.65
CA ASP A 21 20.07 13.97 -31.62
C ASP A 21 21.47 14.62 -31.48
N ASP A 22 21.73 15.75 -32.14
CA ASP A 22 23.04 16.41 -32.14
C ASP A 22 23.01 17.87 -31.67
N ALA A 23 24.05 18.64 -31.97
CA ALA A 23 24.17 19.99 -31.44
C ALA A 23 23.23 21.00 -32.12
N CYS A 24 22.65 20.66 -33.28
CA CYS A 24 21.78 21.54 -34.04
C CYS A 24 20.52 20.81 -34.49
N LEU A 25 19.38 21.16 -33.89
CA LEU A 25 18.09 20.56 -34.23
C LEU A 25 17.69 20.90 -35.68
N ALA A 26 16.81 20.11 -36.27
CA ALA A 26 16.25 20.30 -37.62
C ALA A 26 15.51 21.65 -37.81
N GLY A 27 15.25 22.37 -36.71
CA GLY A 27 14.76 23.75 -36.69
C GLY A 27 15.83 24.83 -36.76
N CYS A 28 17.11 24.48 -36.89
CA CYS A 28 18.28 25.38 -36.87
C CYS A 28 18.39 26.21 -35.60
N VAL A 29 18.11 25.53 -34.48
CA VAL A 29 18.28 26.01 -33.12
C VAL A 29 19.25 25.06 -32.40
N PRO A 30 20.16 25.59 -31.57
CA PRO A 30 21.07 24.73 -30.81
C PRO A 30 20.28 23.85 -29.85
N ALA A 31 20.66 22.58 -29.76
CA ALA A 31 20.12 21.68 -28.74
C ALA A 31 20.50 22.15 -27.33
N THR A 32 19.56 22.03 -26.40
CA THR A 32 19.72 22.45 -25.00
C THR A 32 18.89 21.56 -24.09
N CYS A 33 19.46 21.16 -22.95
CA CYS A 33 18.71 20.46 -21.91
C CYS A 33 17.40 21.19 -21.54
N GLY A 34 16.29 20.47 -21.65
CA GLY A 34 14.92 20.95 -21.42
C GLY A 34 14.17 21.35 -22.69
N ASP A 35 14.73 21.15 -23.89
CA ASP A 35 14.03 21.40 -25.15
C ASP A 35 13.22 20.20 -25.64
N GLY A 36 13.46 19.01 -25.05
CA GLY A 36 12.72 17.79 -25.29
C GLY A 36 13.29 16.91 -26.41
N GLU A 37 14.46 17.24 -26.95
CA GLU A 37 15.20 16.42 -27.91
C GLU A 37 16.53 15.96 -27.30
N LEU A 38 16.96 14.72 -27.59
CA LEU A 38 18.13 14.14 -26.93
C LEU A 38 19.46 14.61 -27.55
N TRP A 39 20.20 15.52 -26.92
CA TRP A 39 21.54 15.90 -27.36
C TRP A 39 22.61 14.80 -27.08
N ALA A 40 22.76 13.86 -28.01
CA ALA A 40 23.55 12.65 -27.84
C ALA A 40 25.01 12.94 -27.46
N GLY A 41 25.45 12.34 -26.36
CA GLY A 41 26.80 12.49 -25.83
C GLY A 41 27.01 13.72 -24.94
N ASN A 42 26.03 14.62 -24.83
CA ASN A 42 26.04 15.74 -23.87
C ASN A 42 25.03 15.54 -22.74
N GLU A 43 23.94 14.83 -23.00
CA GLU A 43 22.93 14.46 -22.01
C GLU A 43 22.55 12.98 -22.09
N GLN A 44 21.95 12.49 -21.00
CA GLN A 44 21.50 11.11 -20.91
C GLN A 44 20.01 10.94 -21.24
N CYS A 45 19.23 12.01 -21.10
CA CYS A 45 17.81 12.07 -21.41
C CYS A 45 17.34 13.53 -21.41
N ASP A 46 16.22 13.83 -22.08
CA ASP A 46 15.54 15.11 -22.01
C ASP A 46 14.02 14.91 -22.12
N ASP A 47 13.30 15.14 -21.02
CA ASP A 47 11.83 15.13 -20.94
C ASP A 47 11.24 16.54 -21.08
N GLY A 48 12.04 17.48 -21.60
CA GLY A 48 11.71 18.87 -21.84
C GLY A 48 11.33 19.61 -20.56
N ALA A 49 10.14 20.19 -20.57
CA ALA A 49 9.61 20.92 -19.41
C ALA A 49 9.33 20.05 -18.18
N LEU A 50 9.42 18.72 -18.31
CA LEU A 50 9.25 17.77 -17.20
C LEU A 50 10.58 17.42 -16.52
N ASN A 51 11.72 17.90 -17.02
CA ASN A 51 13.00 17.76 -16.32
C ASN A 51 12.89 18.30 -14.89
N GLY A 52 13.48 17.56 -13.95
CA GLY A 52 13.36 17.78 -12.50
C GLY A 52 12.09 17.25 -11.85
N ALA A 53 11.07 16.89 -12.63
CA ALA A 53 9.87 16.27 -12.10
C ALA A 53 10.10 14.80 -11.74
N TYR A 54 9.28 14.31 -10.82
CA TYR A 54 9.38 12.93 -10.34
C TYR A 54 9.06 11.93 -11.45
N GLY A 55 9.97 10.98 -11.68
CA GLY A 55 9.89 9.97 -12.74
C GLY A 55 10.44 10.41 -14.10
N TYR A 56 11.02 11.61 -14.19
CA TYR A 56 11.60 12.19 -15.42
C TYR A 56 13.10 12.43 -15.26
N CYS A 57 13.74 13.01 -16.27
CA CYS A 57 15.14 13.44 -16.22
C CYS A 57 15.45 14.40 -15.07
N SER A 58 16.72 14.47 -14.67
CA SER A 58 17.20 15.52 -13.78
C SER A 58 17.10 16.89 -14.45
N ASP A 59 17.02 17.95 -13.65
CA ASP A 59 16.99 19.34 -14.14
C ASP A 59 18.16 19.71 -15.06
N ASP A 60 19.26 18.96 -15.01
CA ASP A 60 20.48 19.19 -15.77
C ASP A 60 20.74 18.13 -16.86
N CYS A 61 19.75 17.26 -17.14
CA CYS A 61 19.80 16.19 -18.15
C CYS A 61 20.99 15.23 -17.98
N SER A 62 21.67 15.28 -16.83
CA SER A 62 22.84 14.45 -16.53
C SER A 62 22.47 12.99 -16.27
N GLY A 63 21.17 12.70 -16.13
CA GLY A 63 20.65 11.37 -15.88
C GLY A 63 19.16 11.41 -15.52
N PRO A 64 18.62 10.26 -15.09
CA PRO A 64 17.27 10.23 -14.56
C PRO A 64 17.21 10.99 -13.22
N GLY A 65 16.15 11.78 -13.06
CA GLY A 65 15.85 12.59 -11.89
C GLY A 65 15.24 11.80 -10.74
N PRO A 66 14.58 12.48 -9.80
CA PRO A 66 13.99 11.85 -8.62
C PRO A 66 12.96 10.79 -9.02
N ARG A 67 13.07 9.56 -8.49
CA ARG A 67 12.21 8.43 -8.88
C ARG A 67 12.28 7.31 -7.86
N CYS A 68 11.28 6.43 -7.90
CA CYS A 68 11.26 5.26 -7.05
C CYS A 68 12.43 4.31 -7.34
N GLY A 69 13.10 3.88 -6.29
CA GLY A 69 14.29 3.04 -6.33
C GLY A 69 15.59 3.81 -6.48
N ASP A 70 15.62 5.12 -6.18
CA ASP A 70 16.81 5.97 -6.27
C ASP A 70 17.58 6.12 -4.94
N MET A 71 17.16 5.39 -3.89
CA MET A 71 17.65 5.44 -2.51
C MET A 71 17.35 6.74 -1.76
N ILE A 72 16.54 7.64 -2.33
CA ILE A 72 16.24 8.94 -1.74
C ILE A 72 14.73 9.09 -1.66
N ARG A 73 14.18 8.97 -0.45
CA ARG A 73 12.75 9.24 -0.22
C ARG A 73 12.39 10.70 -0.59
N ASN A 74 11.73 10.92 -1.72
CA ASN A 74 11.40 12.23 -2.27
C ASN A 74 10.04 12.24 -3.00
N GLY A 75 9.53 13.43 -3.34
CA GLY A 75 8.27 13.55 -4.05
C GLY A 75 7.06 12.93 -3.30
N ALA A 76 6.41 11.95 -3.95
CA ALA A 76 5.19 11.29 -3.45
C ALA A 76 5.46 9.98 -2.70
N GLU A 77 6.72 9.62 -2.48
CA GLU A 77 7.12 8.32 -1.94
C GLU A 77 6.76 8.14 -0.46
N GLU A 78 6.23 6.97 -0.11
CA GLU A 78 6.09 6.52 1.28
C GLU A 78 7.37 5.84 1.79
N CYS A 79 8.11 5.18 0.90
CA CYS A 79 9.40 4.51 1.12
C CYS A 79 10.26 4.59 -0.15
N ASP A 80 11.53 4.22 -0.05
CA ASP A 80 12.41 3.91 -1.19
C ASP A 80 13.49 2.95 -0.67
N ASP A 81 13.63 1.77 -1.30
CA ASP A 81 14.62 0.75 -0.92
C ASP A 81 15.75 0.57 -1.95
N GLY A 82 15.83 1.49 -2.92
CA GLY A 82 16.91 1.57 -3.89
C GLY A 82 16.90 0.50 -4.96
N ASN A 83 15.78 -0.23 -5.14
CA ASN A 83 15.71 -1.30 -6.12
C ASN A 83 14.34 -1.34 -6.85
N LEU A 84 14.15 -2.35 -7.72
CA LEU A 84 12.94 -2.51 -8.55
C LEU A 84 12.23 -3.86 -8.31
N PHE A 85 12.55 -4.53 -7.21
CA PHE A 85 11.78 -5.66 -6.72
C PHE A 85 10.54 -5.09 -6.04
N ASP A 86 9.39 -5.67 -6.34
CA ASP A 86 8.11 -5.07 -5.96
C ASP A 86 7.64 -5.56 -4.59
N ASP A 87 8.06 -6.77 -4.20
CA ASP A 87 7.55 -7.50 -3.04
C ASP A 87 8.54 -7.56 -1.85
N ASP A 88 9.43 -6.57 -1.71
CA ASP A 88 10.39 -6.40 -0.61
C ASP A 88 10.14 -5.12 0.23
N ASP A 89 11.16 -4.37 0.63
CA ASP A 89 10.99 -3.36 1.68
C ASP A 89 10.15 -2.17 1.20
N CYS A 90 10.09 -1.92 -0.11
CA CYS A 90 9.27 -0.92 -0.75
C CYS A 90 8.66 -1.45 -2.07
N SER A 91 7.45 -1.01 -2.46
CA SER A 91 6.92 -1.36 -3.78
C SER A 91 7.57 -0.52 -4.90
N ASN A 92 7.39 -0.93 -6.16
CA ASN A 92 7.89 -0.17 -7.32
C ASN A 92 7.14 1.16 -7.55
N GLU A 93 5.96 1.33 -6.95
CA GLU A 93 5.25 2.60 -6.83
C GLU A 93 5.62 3.39 -5.56
N CYS A 94 6.65 2.94 -4.83
CA CYS A 94 7.15 3.52 -3.59
C CYS A 94 6.11 3.66 -2.48
N LEU A 95 5.22 2.67 -2.39
CA LEU A 95 4.24 2.53 -1.32
C LEU A 95 4.79 1.62 -0.23
N ALA A 96 4.77 2.11 1.01
CA ALA A 96 5.26 1.31 2.13
C ALA A 96 4.29 0.13 2.36
N PRO A 97 4.81 -1.09 2.58
CA PRO A 97 3.95 -2.24 2.85
C PRO A 97 3.12 -2.00 4.11
N ARG A 98 1.89 -2.51 4.12
CA ARG A 98 1.03 -2.52 5.32
C ARG A 98 1.18 -3.85 6.02
N ILE A 99 1.65 -3.82 7.27
CA ILE A 99 1.76 -5.00 8.11
C ILE A 99 0.37 -5.47 8.56
N VAL A 100 0.14 -6.78 8.48
CA VAL A 100 -1.11 -7.44 8.86
C VAL A 100 -0.80 -8.67 9.72
N PHE A 101 -1.51 -8.81 10.83
CA PHE A 101 -1.41 -9.98 11.70
C PHE A 101 -2.74 -10.27 12.41
N ALA A 102 -2.83 -11.43 13.06
CA ALA A 102 -3.90 -11.73 14.00
C ALA A 102 -3.32 -11.73 15.43
N THR A 103 -3.88 -10.96 16.36
CA THR A 103 -3.30 -10.74 17.69
C THR A 103 -2.98 -12.05 18.42
N ALA A 104 -1.86 -12.18 19.13
CA ALA A 104 -1.62 -13.34 20.00
C ALA A 104 -2.64 -13.40 21.15
N THR A 105 -2.98 -12.23 21.70
CA THR A 105 -3.99 -12.08 22.74
C THR A 105 -5.40 -12.24 22.18
N THR A 106 -6.30 -12.80 22.98
CA THR A 106 -7.72 -12.98 22.65
C THR A 106 -8.61 -12.08 23.50
N PHE A 107 -9.78 -11.72 22.96
CA PHE A 107 -10.67 -10.73 23.53
C PHE A 107 -12.14 -11.17 23.44
N THR A 108 -12.92 -10.75 24.43
CA THR A 108 -14.39 -10.82 24.36
C THR A 108 -14.92 -9.79 23.36
N GLY A 109 -16.21 -9.88 23.01
CA GLY A 109 -16.89 -8.89 22.17
C GLY A 109 -16.96 -7.48 22.77
N ALA A 110 -16.63 -7.28 24.06
CA ALA A 110 -16.52 -5.95 24.68
C ALA A 110 -15.16 -5.30 24.38
N LEU A 111 -14.95 -4.92 23.13
CA LEU A 111 -13.70 -4.33 22.64
C LEU A 111 -13.59 -2.82 22.95
N GLY A 112 -14.73 -2.18 23.25
CA GLY A 112 -14.82 -0.73 23.41
C GLY A 112 -15.21 -0.02 22.11
N GLY A 113 -15.97 -0.69 21.24
CA GLY A 113 -16.25 -0.20 19.88
C GLY A 113 -15.11 -0.49 18.91
N LEU A 114 -15.23 0.06 17.69
CA LEU A 114 -14.18 -0.04 16.68
C LEU A 114 -12.89 0.66 17.15
N ASP A 115 -13.00 1.86 17.71
CA ASP A 115 -11.85 2.61 18.25
C ASP A 115 -11.10 1.82 19.36
N GLY A 116 -11.86 1.10 20.21
CA GLY A 116 -11.27 0.23 21.22
C GLY A 116 -10.58 -1.00 20.63
N ALA A 117 -11.10 -1.57 19.54
CA ALA A 117 -10.45 -2.63 18.80
C ALA A 117 -9.15 -2.14 18.12
N ASP A 118 -9.17 -0.93 17.56
CA ASP A 118 -8.02 -0.27 16.93
C ASP A 118 -6.91 0.01 17.94
N ALA A 119 -7.27 0.49 19.13
CA ALA A 119 -6.32 0.68 20.23
C ALA A 119 -5.67 -0.64 20.68
N LYS A 120 -6.42 -1.76 20.68
CA LYS A 120 -5.87 -3.09 20.98
C LYS A 120 -4.89 -3.57 19.90
N CYS A 121 -5.18 -3.26 18.64
CA CYS A 121 -4.24 -3.52 17.55
C CYS A 121 -2.96 -2.71 17.69
N ALA A 122 -3.08 -1.41 18.00
CA ALA A 122 -1.92 -0.56 18.27
C ALA A 122 -1.12 -1.04 19.48
N GLU A 123 -1.78 -1.53 20.53
CA GLU A 123 -1.13 -2.11 21.71
C GLU A 123 -0.36 -3.40 21.37
N ALA A 124 -0.96 -4.30 20.61
CA ALA A 124 -0.29 -5.54 20.16
C ALA A 124 0.95 -5.24 19.31
N ALA A 125 0.86 -4.21 18.45
CA ALA A 125 1.94 -3.83 17.54
C ALA A 125 3.13 -3.10 18.19
N GLN A 126 3.08 -2.77 19.49
CA GLN A 126 4.13 -1.98 20.17
C GLN A 126 5.53 -2.60 20.12
N PHE A 127 5.62 -3.91 19.89
CA PHE A 127 6.90 -4.63 19.79
C PHE A 127 7.45 -4.70 18.37
N ILE A 128 6.71 -4.20 17.38
CA ILE A 128 7.16 -4.10 15.99
C ILE A 128 7.89 -2.76 15.85
N ASP A 129 9.14 -2.79 15.40
CA ASP A 129 9.94 -1.60 15.15
C ASP A 129 9.42 -0.86 13.91
N LEU A 130 8.45 0.03 14.12
CA LEU A 130 7.76 0.77 13.06
C LEU A 130 7.95 2.29 13.24
N PRO A 131 7.77 3.07 12.15
CA PRO A 131 7.73 4.53 12.24
C PRO A 131 6.68 5.04 13.26
N PRO A 132 6.92 6.20 13.89
CA PRO A 132 6.10 6.69 15.00
C PRO A 132 4.66 7.09 14.64
N ASP A 133 4.35 7.31 13.36
CA ASP A 133 3.06 7.83 12.89
C ASP A 133 2.12 6.75 12.34
N VAL A 134 2.43 5.48 12.62
CA VAL A 134 1.64 4.35 12.16
C VAL A 134 0.33 4.25 12.93
N GLN A 135 -0.78 4.15 12.20
CA GLN A 135 -2.10 3.87 12.76
C GLN A 135 -2.45 2.39 12.56
N TRP A 136 -3.40 1.89 13.35
CA TRP A 136 -3.86 0.51 13.27
C TRP A 136 -5.38 0.46 13.20
N ALA A 137 -5.89 -0.38 12.32
CA ALA A 137 -7.32 -0.66 12.22
C ALA A 137 -7.58 -2.16 12.36
N ALA A 138 -8.54 -2.51 13.22
CA ALA A 138 -9.09 -3.84 13.29
C ALA A 138 -10.00 -4.08 12.08
N TRP A 139 -9.81 -5.23 11.41
CA TRP A 139 -10.73 -5.70 10.35
C TRP A 139 -12.05 -6.16 10.98
N LEU A 140 -12.92 -5.20 11.23
CA LEU A 140 -14.07 -5.36 12.10
C LEU A 140 -15.19 -4.42 11.65
N SER A 141 -16.41 -4.93 11.56
CA SER A 141 -17.59 -4.15 11.20
C SER A 141 -18.57 -4.09 12.35
N ASP A 142 -19.19 -2.94 12.54
CA ASP A 142 -20.22 -2.72 13.56
C ASP A 142 -21.59 -2.40 12.92
N ALA A 143 -22.53 -1.83 13.68
CA ALA A 143 -23.85 -1.47 13.16
C ALA A 143 -23.82 -0.40 12.05
N ARG A 144 -22.74 0.38 11.91
CA ARG A 144 -22.69 1.59 11.07
C ARG A 144 -21.46 1.69 10.18
N SER A 145 -20.36 1.09 10.55
CA SER A 145 -19.07 1.21 9.90
C SER A 145 -18.49 -0.16 9.56
N ASP A 146 -17.72 -0.18 8.48
CA ASP A 146 -17.05 -1.36 7.95
C ASP A 146 -15.76 -0.95 7.24
N PRO A 147 -14.83 -1.90 7.02
CA PRO A 147 -13.58 -1.61 6.31
C PRO A 147 -13.76 -0.95 4.94
N ALA A 148 -14.75 -1.36 4.13
CA ALA A 148 -14.86 -0.95 2.73
C ALA A 148 -15.48 0.44 2.51
N THR A 149 -16.40 0.88 3.37
CA THR A 149 -17.22 2.09 3.11
C THR A 149 -17.10 3.16 4.19
N GLY A 150 -16.46 2.85 5.32
CA GLY A 150 -16.37 3.73 6.49
C GLY A 150 -15.15 4.63 6.55
N GLY A 151 -14.29 4.65 5.52
CA GLY A 151 -13.03 5.43 5.52
C GLY A 151 -12.00 4.94 6.55
N ARG A 152 -12.20 3.73 7.10
CA ARG A 152 -11.30 3.10 8.07
C ARG A 152 -10.09 2.45 7.41
N PHE A 153 -10.23 2.09 6.13
CA PHE A 153 -9.18 1.49 5.31
C PHE A 153 -9.05 2.28 4.02
N ASP A 154 -7.82 2.38 3.52
CA ASP A 154 -7.56 2.91 2.19
C ASP A 154 -7.91 1.85 1.13
N THR A 155 -9.11 1.97 0.56
CA THR A 155 -9.60 1.06 -0.48
C THR A 155 -8.96 1.30 -1.86
N LEU A 156 -8.14 2.34 -1.99
CA LEU A 156 -7.36 2.64 -3.20
C LEU A 156 -5.91 2.18 -3.07
N TYR A 157 -5.50 1.72 -1.88
CA TYR A 157 -4.14 1.23 -1.64
C TYR A 157 -3.79 0.11 -2.63
N SER A 158 -2.69 0.32 -3.35
CA SER A 158 -2.18 -0.60 -4.36
C SER A 158 -0.87 -1.29 -3.95
N GLY A 159 -0.26 -0.94 -2.82
CA GLY A 159 0.96 -1.60 -2.34
C GLY A 159 0.69 -2.96 -1.68
N TYR A 160 1.68 -3.50 -0.97
CA TYR A 160 1.61 -4.85 -0.42
C TYR A 160 1.08 -4.92 1.02
N TYR A 161 0.12 -5.82 1.26
CA TYR A 161 -0.18 -6.31 2.61
C TYR A 161 0.76 -7.47 2.94
N LYS A 162 1.52 -7.36 4.03
CA LYS A 162 2.51 -8.37 4.43
C LYS A 162 2.29 -8.83 5.86
N LEU A 163 2.58 -10.10 6.11
CA LEU A 163 2.67 -10.61 7.48
C LEU A 163 3.88 -10.01 8.20
N THR A 164 3.90 -10.10 9.53
CA THR A 164 5.07 -9.76 10.37
C THR A 164 6.32 -10.58 10.03
N THR A 165 6.17 -11.69 9.31
CA THR A 165 7.26 -12.50 8.77
C THR A 165 7.80 -12.01 7.42
N GLY A 166 7.18 -10.99 6.82
CA GLY A 166 7.46 -10.49 5.46
C GLY A 166 6.70 -11.19 4.34
N ALA A 167 5.98 -12.29 4.62
CA ALA A 167 5.23 -13.01 3.60
C ALA A 167 4.05 -12.17 3.05
N VAL A 168 3.90 -12.14 1.72
CA VAL A 168 2.84 -11.39 1.05
C VAL A 168 1.47 -12.03 1.27
N VAL A 169 0.52 -11.25 1.77
CA VAL A 169 -0.89 -11.61 1.92
C VAL A 169 -1.66 -11.28 0.65
N ALA A 170 -1.48 -10.07 0.11
CA ALA A 170 -2.18 -9.55 -1.05
C ALA A 170 -1.48 -8.31 -1.63
N HIS A 171 -1.57 -8.09 -2.93
CA HIS A 171 -1.17 -6.86 -3.61
C HIS A 171 -2.39 -5.94 -3.80
N GLY A 172 -2.45 -4.88 -3.00
CA GLY A 172 -3.53 -3.89 -2.98
C GLY A 172 -4.85 -4.38 -2.39
N TRP A 173 -5.78 -3.44 -2.20
CA TRP A 173 -7.11 -3.71 -1.67
C TRP A 173 -7.91 -4.71 -2.53
N GLY A 174 -7.71 -4.66 -3.85
CA GLY A 174 -8.36 -5.55 -4.80
C GLY A 174 -8.07 -7.03 -4.52
N GLU A 175 -6.81 -7.41 -4.34
CA GLU A 175 -6.45 -8.80 -4.02
C GLU A 175 -6.83 -9.19 -2.58
N LEU A 176 -6.74 -8.27 -1.62
CA LEU A 176 -7.14 -8.54 -0.24
C LEU A 176 -8.63 -8.90 -0.14
N THR A 177 -9.46 -8.26 -0.97
CA THR A 177 -10.92 -8.41 -0.96
C THR A 177 -11.46 -9.38 -2.00
N THR A 178 -10.59 -9.90 -2.86
CA THR A 178 -10.86 -11.01 -3.76
C THR A 178 -10.16 -12.27 -3.25
N LEU A 179 -10.46 -13.43 -3.83
CA LEU A 179 -9.92 -14.71 -3.34
C LEU A 179 -9.25 -15.46 -4.48
N PRO A 180 -8.25 -16.31 -4.17
CA PRO A 180 -7.68 -16.53 -2.84
C PRO A 180 -6.68 -15.43 -2.42
N LEU A 181 -6.44 -15.28 -1.12
CA LEU A 181 -5.24 -14.56 -0.62
C LEU A 181 -3.98 -15.32 -1.05
N THR A 182 -2.88 -14.60 -1.29
CA THR A 182 -1.56 -15.19 -1.57
C THR A 182 -1.07 -16.00 -0.39
N THR A 183 -1.13 -15.42 0.82
CA THR A 183 -0.87 -16.08 2.09
C THR A 183 -1.98 -15.75 3.07
N GLY A 184 -2.44 -16.73 3.83
CA GLY A 184 -3.46 -16.49 4.85
C GLY A 184 -2.89 -15.82 6.09
N ILE A 185 -3.69 -14.99 6.74
CA ILE A 185 -3.28 -14.24 7.94
C ILE A 185 -3.34 -15.19 9.14
N GLY A 186 -2.21 -15.81 9.48
CA GLY A 186 -2.11 -16.87 10.48
C GLY A 186 -0.95 -16.72 11.47
N VAL A 187 -0.33 -15.55 11.53
CA VAL A 187 0.75 -15.22 12.46
C VAL A 187 0.37 -14.05 13.36
N ASP A 188 1.02 -13.99 14.52
CA ASP A 188 0.87 -12.92 15.51
C ASP A 188 1.79 -11.71 15.26
N GLU A 189 1.67 -10.70 16.13
CA GLU A 189 2.49 -9.49 16.14
C GLU A 189 4.01 -9.75 16.22
N ALA A 190 4.42 -10.93 16.71
CA ALA A 190 5.82 -11.35 16.83
C ALA A 190 6.25 -12.33 15.72
N GLY A 191 5.37 -12.63 14.76
CA GLY A 191 5.62 -13.55 13.66
C GLY A 191 5.51 -15.02 14.03
N ASN A 192 4.97 -15.36 15.20
CA ASN A 192 4.71 -16.74 15.58
C ASN A 192 3.43 -17.23 14.91
N MET A 193 3.41 -18.50 14.49
CA MET A 193 2.20 -19.15 14.00
C MET A 193 1.18 -19.27 15.13
N LEU A 194 -0.08 -18.91 14.84
CA LEU A 194 -1.19 -19.12 15.77
C LEU A 194 -1.61 -20.59 15.81
N ASP A 195 -2.07 -21.04 16.98
CA ASP A 195 -2.64 -22.38 17.15
C ASP A 195 -4.00 -22.48 16.45
N ILE A 196 -4.10 -23.35 15.43
CA ILE A 196 -5.31 -23.49 14.61
C ILE A 196 -6.28 -24.56 15.15
N PRO A 197 -7.61 -24.34 15.09
CA PRO A 197 -8.26 -23.15 14.54
C PRO A 197 -8.13 -21.94 15.48
N ALA A 198 -7.82 -20.78 14.89
CA ALA A 198 -7.71 -19.49 15.58
C ALA A 198 -8.84 -18.57 15.11
N PRO A 199 -10.03 -18.58 15.75
CA PRO A 199 -11.15 -17.74 15.34
C PRO A 199 -10.87 -16.26 15.64
N VAL A 200 -11.39 -15.38 14.80
CA VAL A 200 -11.11 -13.94 14.84
C VAL A 200 -12.41 -13.16 14.74
N TRP A 201 -12.65 -12.18 15.60
CA TRP A 201 -13.83 -11.31 15.47
C TRP A 201 -13.77 -10.53 14.15
N SER A 202 -14.89 -10.46 13.43
CA SER A 202 -14.97 -9.71 12.17
C SER A 202 -16.31 -9.03 11.94
N ASN A 203 -17.42 -9.79 11.91
CA ASN A 203 -18.70 -9.35 11.32
C ASN A 203 -18.57 -8.69 9.93
N THR A 204 -17.52 -9.06 9.21
CA THR A 204 -17.14 -8.43 7.95
C THR A 204 -17.12 -9.49 6.86
N PHE A 205 -17.82 -9.24 5.75
CA PHE A 205 -17.64 -10.04 4.54
C PHE A 205 -16.24 -9.82 3.99
N ARG A 206 -15.72 -10.80 3.24
CA ARG A 206 -14.40 -10.69 2.60
C ARG A 206 -14.20 -9.41 1.76
N ASN A 207 -15.28 -8.84 1.21
CA ASN A 207 -15.21 -7.61 0.42
C ASN A 207 -15.10 -6.33 1.29
N GLY A 208 -14.90 -6.49 2.60
CA GLY A 208 -14.81 -5.41 3.57
C GLY A 208 -16.14 -4.80 3.99
N THR A 209 -17.28 -5.31 3.52
CA THR A 209 -18.61 -4.78 3.92
C THR A 209 -19.18 -5.51 5.13
N ARG A 210 -19.96 -4.82 5.95
CA ARG A 210 -20.61 -5.42 7.12
C ARG A 210 -21.60 -6.53 6.74
N ILE A 211 -21.68 -7.58 7.56
CA ILE A 211 -22.59 -8.72 7.33
C ILE A 211 -23.99 -8.44 7.87
N GLY A 212 -24.09 -8.03 9.13
CA GLY A 212 -25.38 -7.92 9.79
C GLY A 212 -25.28 -7.51 11.25
N ALA A 213 -26.31 -7.89 12.01
CA ALA A 213 -26.53 -7.45 13.39
C ALA A 213 -25.68 -8.18 14.46
N ASP A 214 -24.95 -9.22 14.07
CA ASP A 214 -24.12 -10.03 14.97
C ASP A 214 -22.75 -9.37 15.19
N HIS A 215 -22.75 -8.26 15.91
CA HIS A 215 -21.57 -7.41 16.17
C HIS A 215 -21.40 -7.09 17.67
N CYS A 216 -21.88 -7.92 18.59
CA CYS A 216 -21.70 -7.72 20.02
C CYS A 216 -22.09 -6.32 20.54
N ASP A 217 -23.25 -5.82 20.09
CA ASP A 217 -23.73 -4.45 20.37
C ASP A 217 -22.69 -3.37 20.02
N SER A 218 -22.27 -3.32 18.75
CA SER A 218 -21.13 -2.51 18.29
C SER A 218 -19.87 -2.73 19.12
N TRP A 219 -19.56 -3.98 19.43
CA TRP A 219 -18.37 -4.41 20.14
C TRP A 219 -18.23 -3.80 21.55
N THR A 220 -19.35 -3.68 22.25
CA THR A 220 -19.40 -3.17 23.63
C THR A 220 -19.88 -4.22 24.63
N SER A 221 -20.33 -5.39 24.16
CA SER A 221 -20.94 -6.42 24.99
C SER A 221 -20.08 -7.68 25.07
N SER A 222 -19.97 -8.25 26.27
CA SER A 222 -19.33 -9.56 26.54
C SER A 222 -20.33 -10.55 27.15
N ILE A 223 -21.62 -10.32 26.95
CA ILE A 223 -22.71 -11.10 27.54
C ILE A 223 -23.01 -12.32 26.66
N ASP A 224 -23.27 -13.49 27.25
CA ASP A 224 -23.59 -14.73 26.50
C ASP A 224 -24.78 -14.61 25.53
N GLY A 225 -25.73 -13.72 25.83
CA GLY A 225 -26.93 -13.51 25.03
C GLY A 225 -26.75 -12.61 23.82
N THR A 226 -25.58 -11.98 23.66
CA THR A 226 -25.25 -11.18 22.48
C THR A 226 -24.33 -11.99 21.56
N LEU A 227 -24.49 -11.78 20.26
CA LEU A 227 -23.85 -12.58 19.23
C LEU A 227 -22.90 -11.73 18.40
N GLY A 228 -21.78 -12.34 18.03
CA GLY A 228 -20.77 -11.79 17.14
C GLY A 228 -20.44 -12.78 16.03
N ARG A 229 -19.99 -12.27 14.88
CA ARG A 229 -19.48 -13.10 13.78
C ARG A 229 -17.96 -13.09 13.69
N LEU A 230 -17.45 -14.20 13.20
CA LEU A 230 -16.07 -14.60 13.18
C LEU A 230 -15.57 -14.92 11.77
N GLY A 231 -14.30 -14.65 11.55
CA GLY A 231 -13.45 -15.34 10.59
C GLY A 231 -12.57 -16.39 11.29
N VAL A 232 -11.60 -16.93 10.57
CA VAL A 232 -10.59 -17.85 11.10
C VAL A 232 -9.23 -17.48 10.52
N ALA A 233 -8.21 -17.31 11.36
CA ALA A 233 -6.83 -17.04 10.95
C ALA A 233 -6.21 -18.25 10.21
N GLY A 234 -5.48 -17.98 9.13
CA GLY A 234 -4.73 -18.98 8.35
C GLY A 234 -5.30 -19.36 6.97
N PRO A 235 -6.61 -19.59 6.78
CA PRO A 235 -7.19 -19.83 5.45
C PRO A 235 -6.95 -18.67 4.46
N THR A 236 -6.82 -19.02 3.18
CA THR A 236 -6.74 -18.06 2.06
C THR A 236 -8.07 -17.87 1.32
N ASN A 237 -9.10 -18.61 1.70
CA ASN A 237 -10.44 -18.55 1.11
C ASN A 237 -11.38 -17.69 1.95
N MET A 238 -12.67 -17.61 1.60
CA MET A 238 -13.65 -16.72 2.24
C MET A 238 -13.75 -16.86 3.76
N THR A 239 -13.39 -18.02 4.31
CA THR A 239 -13.46 -18.29 5.75
C THR A 239 -12.50 -17.45 6.57
N TRP A 240 -11.49 -16.82 5.95
CA TRP A 240 -10.58 -15.93 6.67
C TRP A 240 -11.35 -14.77 7.33
N SER A 241 -12.29 -14.15 6.60
CA SER A 241 -13.07 -13.01 7.11
C SER A 241 -14.44 -13.41 7.64
N ASP A 242 -15.11 -14.39 7.06
CA ASP A 242 -16.42 -14.88 7.52
C ASP A 242 -16.45 -16.40 7.41
N ALA A 243 -16.51 -17.08 8.55
CA ALA A 243 -16.54 -18.54 8.65
C ALA A 243 -17.93 -19.04 9.05
N PRO A 244 -18.83 -19.36 8.10
CA PRO A 244 -20.22 -19.72 8.40
C PRO A 244 -20.37 -20.91 9.35
N ALA A 245 -19.42 -21.85 9.35
CA ALA A 245 -19.44 -23.02 10.23
C ALA A 245 -19.22 -22.67 11.71
N ASN A 246 -18.62 -21.52 11.99
CA ASN A 246 -18.29 -21.03 13.33
C ASN A 246 -19.24 -19.92 13.78
N ASN A 247 -20.15 -19.48 12.90
CA ASN A 247 -20.96 -18.29 13.11
C ASN A 247 -22.42 -18.58 13.42
N PRO A 248 -23.05 -17.74 14.28
CA PRO A 248 -22.44 -16.74 15.15
C PRO A 248 -21.90 -17.36 16.47
N ALA A 249 -21.09 -16.60 17.21
CA ALA A 249 -20.57 -16.98 18.52
C ALA A 249 -21.01 -16.01 19.62
N ALA A 250 -21.07 -16.49 20.86
CA ALA A 250 -21.39 -15.68 22.03
C ALA A 250 -20.27 -14.66 22.30
N CYS A 251 -20.64 -13.41 22.59
CA CYS A 251 -19.67 -12.33 22.78
C CYS A 251 -18.84 -12.45 24.07
N SER A 252 -19.18 -13.38 24.96
CA SER A 252 -18.36 -13.73 26.13
C SER A 252 -17.10 -14.54 25.77
N GLN A 253 -17.08 -15.17 24.59
CA GLN A 253 -15.97 -15.99 24.15
C GLN A 253 -14.76 -15.13 23.78
N LEU A 254 -13.56 -15.69 23.95
CA LEU A 254 -12.30 -15.04 23.68
C LEU A 254 -11.80 -15.42 22.28
N PHE A 255 -11.67 -14.44 21.39
CA PHE A 255 -11.15 -14.63 20.03
C PHE A 255 -10.15 -13.53 19.65
N HIS A 256 -9.36 -13.78 18.61
CA HIS A 256 -8.34 -12.85 18.14
C HIS A 256 -8.95 -11.64 17.42
N LEU A 257 -8.11 -10.65 17.12
CA LEU A 257 -8.41 -9.56 16.17
C LEU A 257 -7.45 -9.61 15.00
N TYR A 258 -7.94 -9.32 13.80
CA TYR A 258 -7.05 -8.98 12.68
C TYR A 258 -6.69 -7.50 12.75
N CYS A 259 -5.40 -7.21 12.73
CA CYS A 259 -4.86 -5.88 12.83
C CYS A 259 -4.14 -5.52 11.54
N PHE A 260 -4.56 -4.41 10.94
CA PHE A 260 -4.00 -3.90 9.70
C PHE A 260 -3.39 -2.53 9.94
N GLN A 261 -2.13 -2.39 9.56
CA GLN A 261 -1.45 -1.13 9.54
C GLN A 261 -2.16 -0.16 8.58
N GLN A 262 -2.40 1.06 9.04
CA GLN A 262 -2.91 2.18 8.26
C GLN A 262 -1.88 3.30 8.25
N THR A 263 -1.86 4.08 7.19
CA THR A 263 -1.20 5.38 7.19
C THR A 263 -2.11 6.43 7.81
N ALA A 264 -1.50 7.41 8.48
CA ALA A 264 -2.23 8.62 8.84
C ALA A 264 -2.83 9.24 7.55
N PRO A 265 -4.06 9.79 7.59
CA PRO A 265 -4.58 10.56 6.47
C PRO A 265 -3.61 11.71 6.17
N LEU A 266 -3.19 11.81 4.90
CA LEU A 266 -2.34 12.89 4.37
C LEU A 266 -2.94 14.28 4.61
#